data_AF-A0A5C6XYL0-F1
#
_entry.id   AF-A0A5C6XYL0-F1
#
_cell.length_a   1.000
_cell.length_b   1.000
_cell.length_c   1.000
_cell.angle_alpha   90.00
_cell.angle_beta   90.00
_cell.angle_gamma   90.00
#
_symmetry.space_group_name_H-M   'P 1'
#
loop_
_entity.id
_entity.type
_entity.pdbx_description
1 polymer ?
#
loop_
_entity_poly.entity_id
_entity_poly.type
_entity_poly.pdbx_seq_one_letter_code
_entity_poly.pdbx_strand_id
1 'polypeptide(L)'
;MSITYIYYNLDTKGFIEAFCENKDKPALECNGKCQLKKITKTTDNENNRPIQLIDFKDLLVYNQQTSSFPISDTTHQNKHSFYYLNLYNFKLLETCFHPPNA
;
A
#
# COMPACT_ATOMS: atom_id res chain seq x y z
N MET A 1 -22.20 1.30 18.06
CA MET A 1 -20.74 1.33 18.28
C MET A 1 -20.35 2.70 18.79
N SER A 2 -19.71 2.80 19.96
CA SER A 2 -19.26 4.08 20.51
C SER A 2 -18.06 4.62 19.73
N ILE A 3 -18.02 5.92 19.45
CA ILE A 3 -16.92 6.59 18.75
C ILE A 3 -15.59 6.34 19.48
N THR A 4 -15.61 6.30 20.80
CA THR A 4 -14.43 6.00 21.62
C THR A 4 -13.87 4.60 21.39
N TYR A 5 -14.74 3.62 21.08
CA TYR A 5 -14.31 2.29 20.70
C TYR A 5 -13.66 2.29 19.32
N ILE A 6 -14.19 3.07 18.38
CA ILE A 6 -13.58 3.24 17.05
C ILE A 6 -12.17 3.85 17.18
N TYR A 7 -12.02 4.91 17.97
CA TYR A 7 -10.71 5.54 18.19
C TYR A 7 -9.68 4.57 18.78
N TYR A 8 -10.06 3.76 19.77
CA TYR A 8 -9.19 2.72 20.33
C TYR A 8 -8.70 1.70 19.30
N ASN A 9 -9.55 1.32 18.33
CA ASN A 9 -9.21 0.35 17.28
C ASN A 9 -8.37 0.97 16.16
N LEU A 10 -8.54 2.26 15.87
CA LEU A 10 -7.78 2.96 14.83
C LEU A 10 -6.38 3.34 15.32
N ASP A 11 -6.26 3.85 16.56
CA ASP A 11 -5.00 4.22 17.17
C ASP A 11 -4.96 3.87 18.66
N THR A 12 -4.61 2.61 18.95
CA THR A 12 -4.48 2.15 20.33
C THR A 12 -3.38 2.89 21.09
N LYS A 13 -2.31 3.35 20.43
CA LYS A 13 -1.19 4.02 21.09
C LYS A 13 -1.58 5.43 21.53
N GLY A 14 -2.09 6.24 20.61
CA GLY A 14 -2.60 7.58 20.92
C GLY A 14 -3.78 7.54 21.89
N PHE A 15 -4.60 6.49 21.84
CA PHE A 15 -5.65 6.27 22.83
C PHE A 15 -5.10 6.05 24.24
N ILE A 16 -4.12 5.16 24.41
CA ILE A 16 -3.48 4.88 25.71
C ILE A 16 -2.78 6.14 26.22
N GLU A 17 -2.10 6.85 25.34
CA GLU A 17 -1.42 8.10 25.68
C GLU A 17 -2.40 9.21 26.07
N ALA A 18 -3.59 9.30 25.48
CA ALA A 18 -4.57 10.32 25.86
C ALA A 18 -5.35 9.95 27.14
N PHE A 19 -5.71 8.68 27.31
CA PHE A 19 -6.77 8.29 28.25
C PHE A 19 -6.35 7.33 29.37
N CYS A 20 -5.17 6.72 29.32
CA CYS A 20 -4.73 5.85 30.41
C CYS A 20 -4.09 6.66 31.54
N GLU A 21 -4.51 6.41 32.78
CA GLU A 21 -3.93 7.06 33.98
C GLU A 21 -2.61 6.40 34.40
N ASN A 22 -2.46 5.09 34.14
CA ASN A 22 -1.34 4.26 34.60
C ASN A 22 -0.33 3.96 33.49
N LYS A 23 0.11 4.98 32.74
CA LYS A 23 1.07 4.81 31.64
C LYS A 23 2.45 4.35 32.15
N ASP A 24 2.86 4.88 33.30
CA ASP A 24 4.17 4.58 33.91
C ASP A 24 4.18 3.25 34.70
N LYS A 25 3.04 2.56 34.77
CA LYS A 25 2.88 1.31 35.51
C LYS A 25 2.33 0.22 34.60
N PRO A 26 3.12 -0.29 33.64
CA PRO A 26 2.69 -1.31 32.69
C PRO A 26 2.18 -2.58 33.37
N ALA A 27 2.71 -2.92 34.55
CA ALA A 27 2.26 -4.06 35.36
C ALA A 27 0.77 -3.99 35.79
N LEU A 28 0.14 -2.81 35.76
CA LEU A 28 -1.29 -2.64 36.06
C LEU A 28 -2.20 -2.90 34.85
N GLU A 29 -1.64 -3.20 33.68
CA GLU A 29 -2.37 -3.73 32.52
C GLU A 29 -3.53 -2.83 32.03
N CYS A 30 -3.42 -1.51 32.26
CA CYS A 30 -4.44 -0.53 31.89
C CYS A 30 -4.81 -0.64 30.41
N ASN A 31 -3.85 -0.44 29.49
CA ASN A 31 -4.00 -0.68 28.05
C ASN A 31 -5.34 -0.17 27.46
N GLY A 32 -5.84 0.98 27.94
CA GLY A 32 -7.14 1.57 27.55
C GLY A 32 -8.39 0.90 28.15
N LYS A 33 -8.27 -0.27 28.79
CA LYS A 33 -9.37 -1.09 29.35
C LYS A 33 -10.19 -0.35 30.40
N CYS A 34 -9.54 0.42 31.28
CA CYS A 34 -10.23 1.20 32.32
C CYS A 34 -11.24 2.18 31.71
N GLN A 35 -10.81 2.88 30.66
CA GLN A 35 -11.63 3.86 29.97
C GLN A 35 -12.76 3.19 29.19
N LEU A 36 -12.46 2.09 28.48
CA LEU A 36 -13.47 1.29 27.77
C LEU A 36 -14.56 0.79 28.71
N LYS A 37 -14.20 0.32 29.92
CA LYS A 37 -15.14 -0.14 30.94
C LYS A 37 -16.04 0.98 31.49
N LYS A 38 -15.53 2.21 31.55
CA LYS A 38 -16.33 3.38 32.00
C LYS A 38 -17.45 3.68 31.00
N ILE A 39 -17.14 3.58 29.71
CA ILE A 39 -18.07 3.88 28.62
C ILE A 39 -19.18 2.82 28.51
N THR A 40 -18.84 1.54 28.69
CA THR A 40 -19.86 0.47 28.67
C THR A 40 -20.85 0.64 29.82
N LYS A 41 -20.37 0.87 31.04
CA LYS A 41 -21.22 1.11 32.22
C LYS A 41 -22.17 2.31 32.10
N THR A 42 -21.76 3.35 31.38
CA THR A 42 -22.61 4.54 31.19
C THR A 42 -23.65 4.37 30.09
N THR A 43 -23.47 3.39 29.21
CA THR A 43 -24.46 3.06 28.17
C THR A 43 -25.61 2.24 28.75
N ASP A 44 -25.39 1.54 29.87
CA ASP A 44 -26.41 0.71 30.55
C ASP A 44 -27.31 1.48 31.53
N ASN A 45 -26.98 2.73 31.88
CA ASN A 45 -27.81 3.56 32.75
C ASN A 45 -28.81 4.41 31.93
N GLU A 46 -30.06 4.49 32.38
CA GLU A 46 -31.23 5.09 31.68
C GLU A 46 -31.05 6.54 31.22
N ASN A 47 -30.02 7.25 31.70
CA ASN A 47 -29.57 8.53 31.16
C ASN A 47 -28.70 8.28 29.90
N ASN A 48 -29.36 7.91 28.80
CA ASN A 48 -28.83 7.57 27.47
C ASN A 48 -28.03 8.69 26.77
N ARG A 49 -27.00 9.23 27.42
CA ARG A 49 -26.01 10.11 26.76
C ARG A 49 -24.68 9.39 26.78
N PRO A 50 -24.22 8.84 25.63
CA PRO A 50 -22.89 8.25 25.57
C PRO A 50 -21.88 9.30 25.97
N ILE A 51 -20.98 8.99 26.91
CA ILE A 51 -19.91 9.92 27.27
C ILE A 51 -19.03 10.11 26.04
N GLN A 52 -19.16 11.27 25.40
CA GLN A 52 -18.28 11.71 24.34
C GLN A 52 -16.98 12.19 25.00
N LEU A 53 -16.05 11.27 25.23
CA LEU A 53 -14.72 11.62 25.78
C LEU A 53 -13.84 12.35 24.79
N ILE A 54 -14.14 12.21 23.50
CA ILE A 54 -13.32 12.74 22.43
C ILE A 54 -14.18 13.79 21.72
N ASP A 55 -13.79 15.05 21.86
CA ASP A 55 -14.30 16.12 21.01
C ASP A 55 -13.57 16.01 19.66
N PHE A 56 -14.20 15.36 18.68
CA PHE A 56 -13.64 15.09 17.35
C PHE A 56 -13.50 16.36 16.49
N LYS A 57 -13.64 17.56 17.05
CA LYS A 57 -13.56 18.82 16.31
C LYS A 57 -12.29 18.94 15.46
N ASP A 58 -11.22 18.25 15.86
CA ASP A 58 -9.92 18.25 15.17
C ASP A 58 -9.59 16.95 14.41
N LEU A 59 -10.44 15.91 14.42
CA LEU A 59 -10.16 14.69 13.67
C LEU A 59 -10.71 14.78 12.24
N LEU A 60 -9.85 15.11 11.29
CA LEU A 60 -10.15 15.04 9.87
C LEU A 60 -10.20 13.57 9.41
N VAL A 61 -11.40 13.00 9.34
CA VAL A 61 -11.61 11.68 8.74
C VAL A 61 -11.55 11.82 7.22
N TYR A 62 -10.39 11.54 6.64
CA TYR A 62 -10.22 11.52 5.19
C TYR A 62 -10.67 10.17 4.63
N ASN A 63 -11.94 10.08 4.24
CA ASN A 63 -12.50 8.90 3.56
C ASN A 63 -12.41 9.09 2.04
N GLN A 64 -11.27 8.75 1.45
CA GLN A 64 -11.12 8.74 -0.01
C GLN A 64 -11.29 7.33 -0.55
N GLN A 65 -12.12 7.19 -1.58
CA GLN A 65 -12.17 5.97 -2.37
C GLN A 65 -10.83 5.79 -3.08
N THR A 66 -10.07 4.77 -2.69
CA THR A 66 -8.84 4.39 -3.39
C THR A 66 -9.20 3.97 -4.81
N SER A 67 -8.93 4.82 -5.79
CA SER A 67 -9.02 4.47 -7.18
C SER A 67 -7.84 3.55 -7.52
N SER A 68 -8.15 2.31 -7.91
CA SER A 68 -7.15 1.47 -8.56
C SER A 68 -7.08 1.87 -10.03
N PHE A 69 -5.89 2.17 -10.52
CA PHE A 69 -5.64 2.38 -11.94
C PHE A 69 -5.01 1.10 -12.51
N PRO A 70 -5.61 0.43 -13.50
CA PRO A 70 -5.01 -0.74 -14.11
C PRO A 70 -3.79 -0.29 -14.93
N ILE A 71 -2.59 -0.62 -14.44
CA ILE A 71 -1.36 -0.48 -15.21
C ILE A 71 -1.43 -1.54 -16.31
N SER A 72 -1.68 -1.10 -17.53
CA SER A 72 -1.65 -2.00 -18.68
C SER A 72 -0.20 -2.26 -19.05
N ASP A 73 0.25 -3.51 -18.94
CA ASP A 73 1.53 -3.94 -19.47
C ASP A 73 1.52 -3.72 -20.98
N THR A 74 2.14 -2.62 -21.41
CA THR A 74 2.39 -2.41 -22.83
C THR A 74 3.51 -3.35 -23.20
N THR A 75 3.17 -4.46 -23.85
CA THR A 75 4.19 -5.32 -24.44
C THR A 75 4.89 -4.52 -25.52
N HIS A 76 6.04 -3.93 -25.19
CA HIS A 76 6.93 -3.32 -26.15
C HIS A 76 7.39 -4.43 -27.08
N GLN A 77 6.71 -4.60 -28.21
CA GLN A 77 7.21 -5.43 -29.27
C GLN A 77 8.48 -4.74 -29.78
N ASN A 78 9.63 -5.25 -29.33
CA ASN A 78 10.92 -4.92 -29.93
C ASN A 78 10.86 -5.36 -31.38
N LYS A 79 10.39 -4.46 -32.25
CA LYS A 79 10.42 -4.67 -33.69
C LYS A 79 11.89 -4.58 -34.06
N HIS A 80 12.55 -5.73 -34.09
CA HIS A 80 13.96 -5.77 -34.44
C HIS A 80 14.13 -5.16 -35.83
N SER A 81 14.92 -4.10 -35.90
CA SER A 81 15.27 -3.43 -37.15
C SER A 81 16.45 -4.18 -37.75
N PHE A 82 16.15 -5.29 -38.45
CA PHE A 82 17.14 -5.98 -39.25
C PHE A 82 16.98 -5.56 -40.71
N TYR A 83 18.09 -5.23 -41.36
CA TYR A 83 18.15 -4.96 -42.79
C TYR A 83 19.12 -5.95 -43.43
N TYR A 84 18.73 -6.52 -44.56
CA TYR A 84 19.60 -7.39 -45.34
C TYR A 84 20.74 -6.56 -45.94
N LEU A 85 21.98 -6.88 -45.55
CA LEU A 85 23.18 -6.25 -46.10
C LEU A 85 23.88 -7.27 -47.02
N ASN A 86 23.77 -7.08 -48.32
CA ASN A 86 24.52 -7.88 -49.28
C ASN A 86 25.92 -7.27 -49.48
N LEU A 87 26.93 -7.92 -48.90
CA LEU A 87 28.34 -7.53 -49.03
C LEU A 87 29.06 -8.27 -50.16
N TYR A 88 28.32 -8.81 -51.13
CA TYR A 88 28.91 -9.49 -52.28
C TYR A 88 29.80 -8.52 -53.05
N ASN A 89 31.06 -8.91 -53.15
CA ASN A 89 32.04 -8.22 -53.97
C ASN A 89 32.59 -9.25 -54.95
N PHE A 90 32.24 -9.11 -56.23
CA PHE A 90 32.76 -10.00 -57.26
C PHE A 90 34.26 -9.80 -57.41
N LYS A 91 35.03 -10.84 -57.10
CA LYS A 91 36.45 -10.91 -57.42
C LYS A 91 36.60 -11.68 -58.72
N LEU A 92 36.96 -10.97 -59.78
CA LEU A 92 37.40 -11.62 -61.01
C LEU A 92 38.68 -12.40 -60.70
N LEU A 93 38.57 -13.73 -60.69
CA LEU A 93 39.72 -14.61 -60.70
C LEU A 93 40.10 -14.80 -62.17
N GLU A 94 41.16 -14.15 -62.61
CA GLU A 94 41.79 -14.46 -63.90
C GLU A 94 42.56 -15.78 -63.78
N THR A 95 41.82 -16.88 -63.60
CA THR A 95 42.38 -18.22 -63.70
C THR A 95 42.01 -18.76 -65.06
N CYS A 96 43.01 -18.91 -65.93
CA CYS A 96 42.83 -19.58 -67.21
C CYS A 96 42.68 -21.09 -66.94
N PHE A 97 41.42 -21.54 -66.89
CA PHE A 97 41.08 -22.95 -66.73
C PHE A 97 41.38 -23.66 -68.05
N HIS A 98 42.53 -24.32 -68.12
CA HIS A 98 42.89 -25.14 -69.27
C HIS A 98 42.29 -26.53 -69.08
N PRO A 99 41.67 -27.12 -70.13
CA PRO A 99 41.18 -28.48 -70.04
C PRO A 99 42.35 -29.44 -69.72
N PRO A 100 42.10 -30.58 -69.05
CA PRO A 100 43.13 -31.57 -68.81
C PRO A 100 43.71 -32.03 -70.15
N ASN A 101 45.04 -32.06 -70.25
CA ASN A 101 45.71 -32.63 -71.41
C ASN A 101 45.39 -34.13 -71.50
N ALA A 102 45.04 -34.58 -72.70
CA ALA A 102 44.81 -36.00 -73.00
C ALA A 102 46.12 -36.79 -73.06
#